data_AF-A0A2E4QNZ0-F1
#
_entry.id   AF-A0A2E4QNZ0-F1
#
_cell.length_a   1.000
_cell.length_b   1.000
_cell.length_c   1.000
_cell.angle_alpha   90.00
_cell.angle_beta   90.00
_cell.angle_gamma   90.00
#
_symmetry.space_group_name_H-M   'P 1'
#
loop_
_entity.id
_entity.type
_entity.pdbx_description
1 polymer ?
#
loop_
_entity_poly.entity_id
_entity_poly.type
_entity_poly.pdbx_seq_one_letter_code
_entity_poly.pdbx_strand_id
1 'polypeptide(L)'
;MPARRAQSAIVAARAAVWSFTTAGARMSIHGGQGAHISTLNGDWALDAFLKQFDGLSRSSLENLLLKGESGQAIDETVLFQDGGQARFVGSFIDFGAAHGLIYTDINTPALDPASIDNLRPVFQPIHHAQTREIVGFEALARWLLPDGSLCGPDELETSGLSPDWALVGPIMLMQAAAALSRFREILGDVFMQVNLSAAEIARAKLVEETAHAIEWLSLPRGVLRIELTEQAALRDADRALGALAALRAAGAGLVLDDFGAGHSSLVWLIDIPADGVKLDPKLTSMISRPRGFKVIRAMVHLAHELKLTVTAEGVETEDQARALREAECDYIQGWLYGTAKSEAEMIAQLEAAVG
;
A
#
# COMPACT_ATOMS: atom_id res chain seq x y z
N MET A 1 3.04 3.18 -31.68
CA MET A 1 2.93 4.49 -31.00
C MET A 1 3.22 4.53 -29.47
N PRO A 2 3.55 3.44 -28.74
CA PRO A 2 3.98 3.55 -27.32
C PRO A 2 5.38 4.15 -27.14
N ALA A 3 6.31 3.82 -28.03
CA ALA A 3 7.71 4.26 -27.94
C ALA A 3 7.92 5.78 -28.00
N ARG A 4 7.03 6.52 -28.70
CA ARG A 4 7.10 7.98 -28.78
C ARG A 4 6.64 8.70 -27.52
N ARG A 5 5.83 8.07 -26.65
CA ARG A 5 5.37 8.65 -25.37
C ARG A 5 6.41 8.54 -24.25
N ALA A 6 7.16 7.44 -24.19
CA ALA A 6 8.30 7.31 -23.29
C ALA A 6 9.41 8.32 -23.63
N GLN A 7 9.66 8.53 -24.93
CA GLN A 7 10.63 9.52 -25.40
C GLN A 7 10.19 10.98 -25.13
N SER A 8 8.88 11.28 -25.16
CA SER A 8 8.38 12.63 -24.84
C SER A 8 8.42 12.97 -23.34
N ALA A 9 8.34 11.99 -22.44
CA ALA A 9 8.47 12.22 -21.00
C ALA A 9 9.94 12.45 -20.58
N ILE A 10 10.88 11.69 -21.15
CA ILE A 10 12.33 11.84 -20.93
C ILE A 10 12.84 13.21 -21.44
N VAL A 11 12.32 13.68 -22.58
CA VAL A 11 12.69 14.98 -23.15
C VAL A 11 12.13 16.16 -22.36
N ALA A 12 10.98 16.01 -21.69
CA ALA A 12 10.41 17.04 -20.81
C ALA A 12 11.08 17.12 -19.43
N ALA A 13 11.66 16.01 -18.94
CA ALA A 13 12.18 15.90 -17.58
C ALA A 13 13.65 16.31 -17.38
N ARG A 14 14.36 16.80 -18.41
CA ARG A 14 15.83 17.02 -18.36
C ARG A 14 16.57 15.84 -17.71
N ALA A 15 16.15 14.62 -18.03
CA ALA A 15 16.65 13.39 -17.42
C ALA A 15 17.19 12.44 -18.50
N ALA A 16 18.21 11.65 -18.18
CA ALA A 16 18.74 10.59 -19.04
C ALA A 16 18.60 9.22 -18.38
N VAL A 17 18.43 8.17 -19.17
CA VAL A 17 18.46 6.79 -18.67
C VAL A 17 19.91 6.35 -18.57
N TRP A 18 20.27 5.72 -17.47
CA TRP A 18 21.57 5.10 -17.28
C TRP A 18 21.44 3.63 -16.96
N SER A 19 22.45 2.85 -17.35
CA SER A 19 22.58 1.46 -16.99
C SER A 19 24.05 1.12 -16.78
N PHE A 20 24.32 0.29 -15.78
CA PHE A 20 25.65 -0.15 -15.40
C PHE A 20 25.71 -1.67 -15.31
N THR A 21 26.84 -2.25 -15.71
CA THR A 21 27.15 -3.67 -15.47
C THR A 21 28.54 -3.81 -14.83
N THR A 22 28.62 -4.52 -13.71
CA THR A 22 29.90 -4.90 -13.07
C THR A 22 30.71 -5.80 -14.00
N ALA A 23 30.04 -6.70 -14.73
CA ALA A 23 30.63 -7.46 -15.82
C ALA A 23 31.11 -6.51 -16.93
N GLY A 24 32.43 -6.32 -17.01
CA GLY A 24 33.08 -5.41 -17.94
C GLY A 24 33.14 -3.94 -17.50
N ALA A 25 32.64 -3.61 -16.30
CA ALA A 25 32.63 -2.26 -15.71
C ALA A 25 32.21 -1.18 -16.71
N ARG A 26 31.03 -1.34 -17.32
CA ARG A 26 30.51 -0.44 -18.36
C ARG A 26 29.33 0.36 -17.87
N MET A 27 29.33 1.65 -18.18
CA MET A 27 28.21 2.58 -17.97
C MET A 27 27.67 3.01 -19.32
N SER A 28 26.36 2.93 -19.52
CA SER A 28 25.70 3.39 -20.74
C SER A 28 24.65 4.43 -20.37
N ILE A 29 24.67 5.58 -21.04
CA ILE A 29 23.75 6.69 -20.78
C ILE A 29 23.10 7.11 -22.08
N HIS A 30 21.77 7.14 -22.07
CA HIS A 30 20.96 7.46 -23.23
C HIS A 30 19.82 8.44 -22.88
N GLY A 31 19.75 9.54 -23.62
CA GLY A 31 18.64 10.48 -23.58
C GLY A 31 18.97 11.78 -22.83
N GLY A 32 17.92 12.56 -22.55
CA GLY A 32 18.00 13.83 -21.82
C GLY A 32 18.58 15.01 -22.60
N GLN A 33 18.24 16.22 -22.13
CA GLN A 33 18.66 17.51 -22.68
C GLN A 33 19.12 18.41 -21.52
N GLY A 34 20.36 18.89 -21.58
CA GLY A 34 21.00 19.71 -20.53
C GLY A 34 22.51 19.74 -20.72
N ALA A 35 23.18 20.81 -20.26
CA ALA A 35 24.61 21.01 -20.51
C ALA A 35 25.45 19.81 -20.05
N HIS A 36 25.24 19.33 -18.82
CA HIS A 36 25.98 18.19 -18.27
C HIS A 36 25.44 16.81 -18.71
N ILE A 37 24.14 16.63 -18.95
CA ILE A 37 23.63 15.33 -19.48
C ILE A 37 24.14 15.08 -20.88
N SER A 38 24.18 16.12 -21.71
CA SER A 38 24.63 16.00 -23.09
C SER A 38 26.08 15.52 -23.20
N THR A 39 26.94 15.89 -22.23
CA THR A 39 28.33 15.42 -22.16
C THR A 39 28.48 14.02 -21.58
N LEU A 40 27.48 13.51 -20.86
CA LEU A 40 27.48 12.15 -20.31
C LEU A 40 26.91 11.10 -21.27
N ASN A 41 26.17 11.50 -22.31
CA ASN A 41 25.56 10.56 -23.25
C ASN A 41 26.59 9.68 -23.97
N GLY A 42 26.32 8.37 -24.04
CA GLY A 42 27.16 7.37 -24.69
C GLY A 42 27.54 6.22 -23.76
N ASP A 43 28.45 5.37 -24.25
CA ASP A 43 28.95 4.22 -23.53
C ASP A 43 30.37 4.48 -23.01
N TRP A 44 30.58 4.19 -21.74
CA TRP A 44 31.80 4.50 -21.01
C TRP A 44 32.39 3.26 -20.35
N ALA A 45 33.72 3.23 -20.26
CA ALA A 45 34.37 2.48 -19.19
C ALA A 45 34.14 3.20 -17.85
N LEU A 46 33.90 2.46 -16.77
CA LEU A 46 33.56 3.03 -15.47
C LEU A 46 34.62 4.04 -14.98
N ASP A 47 35.91 3.75 -15.15
CA ASP A 47 37.00 4.65 -14.73
C ASP A 47 36.99 5.99 -15.49
N ALA A 48 36.65 5.95 -16.78
CA ALA A 48 36.56 7.13 -17.65
C ALA A 48 35.29 7.95 -17.33
N PHE A 49 34.20 7.27 -17.01
CA PHE A 49 32.96 7.90 -16.57
C PHE A 49 33.12 8.63 -15.23
N LEU A 50 33.73 7.96 -14.25
CA LEU A 50 33.97 8.49 -12.92
C LEU A 50 34.91 9.71 -12.89
N LYS A 51 35.72 9.91 -13.94
CA LYS A 51 36.56 11.11 -14.10
C LYS A 51 35.77 12.38 -14.36
N GLN A 52 34.50 12.29 -14.80
CA GLN A 52 33.64 13.46 -15.02
C GLN A 52 33.26 14.17 -13.70
N PHE A 53 33.36 13.47 -12.58
CA PHE A 53 32.99 13.96 -11.25
C PHE A 53 34.21 14.36 -10.41
N ASP A 54 33.94 15.16 -9.37
CA ASP A 54 34.93 15.54 -8.36
C ASP A 54 35.44 14.34 -7.54
N GLY A 55 36.44 14.56 -6.69
CA GLY A 55 37.10 13.47 -5.96
C GLY A 55 36.18 12.71 -5.01
N LEU A 56 35.29 13.41 -4.30
CA LEU A 56 34.39 12.79 -3.31
C LEU A 56 33.26 12.02 -4.00
N SER A 57 32.62 12.65 -4.99
CA SER A 57 31.53 12.06 -5.76
C SER A 57 31.99 10.86 -6.57
N ARG A 58 33.22 10.92 -7.11
CA ARG A 58 33.87 9.77 -7.75
C ARG A 58 33.94 8.58 -6.82
N SER A 59 34.51 8.75 -5.63
CA SER A 59 34.67 7.64 -4.69
C SER A 59 33.33 7.12 -4.18
N SER A 60 32.34 8.00 -3.97
CA SER A 60 30.99 7.59 -3.55
C SER A 60 30.31 6.73 -4.60
N LEU A 61 30.24 7.22 -5.85
CA LEU A 61 29.57 6.54 -6.95
C LEU A 61 30.28 5.24 -7.35
N GLU A 62 31.61 5.21 -7.29
CA GLU A 62 32.39 3.98 -7.52
C GLU A 62 32.07 2.91 -6.47
N ASN A 63 32.05 3.30 -5.20
CA ASN A 63 31.74 2.38 -4.11
C ASN A 63 30.31 1.85 -4.21
N LEU A 64 29.34 2.72 -4.53
CA LEU A 64 27.94 2.35 -4.73
C LEU A 64 27.79 1.33 -5.87
N LEU A 65 28.33 1.64 -7.06
CA LEU A 65 28.15 0.80 -8.25
C LEU A 65 28.88 -0.55 -8.13
N LEU A 66 30.04 -0.60 -7.47
CA LEU A 66 30.83 -1.83 -7.35
C LEU A 66 30.41 -2.74 -6.18
N LYS A 67 29.73 -2.20 -5.16
CA LYS A 67 29.34 -2.96 -3.97
C LYS A 67 27.84 -3.09 -3.74
N GLY A 68 27.01 -2.57 -4.65
CA GLY A 68 25.57 -2.63 -4.50
C GLY A 68 25.00 -4.04 -4.52
N GLU A 69 23.95 -4.25 -3.74
CA GLU A 69 23.25 -5.53 -3.60
C GLU A 69 21.99 -5.58 -4.48
N SER A 70 21.55 -6.78 -4.90
CA SER A 70 20.33 -6.90 -5.72
C SER A 70 19.11 -6.35 -4.97
N GLY A 71 18.28 -5.57 -5.68
CA GLY A 71 17.11 -4.88 -5.10
C GLY A 71 17.43 -3.59 -4.35
N GLN A 72 18.70 -3.24 -4.12
CA GLN A 72 19.07 -2.00 -3.44
C GLN A 72 18.69 -0.78 -4.31
N ALA A 73 17.99 0.18 -3.71
CA ALA A 73 17.70 1.46 -4.34
C ALA A 73 18.95 2.34 -4.43
N ILE A 74 19.03 3.14 -5.48
CA ILE A 74 20.10 4.09 -5.76
C ILE A 74 19.50 5.49 -5.73
N ASP A 75 20.05 6.35 -4.89
CA ASP A 75 19.72 7.77 -4.83
C ASP A 75 20.96 8.55 -4.41
N GLU A 76 21.82 8.86 -5.38
CA GLU A 76 23.14 9.46 -5.14
C GLU A 76 23.25 10.81 -5.86
N THR A 77 23.67 11.85 -5.13
CA THR A 77 23.97 13.16 -5.72
C THR A 77 25.48 13.35 -5.87
N VAL A 78 25.91 13.64 -7.09
CA VAL A 78 27.32 13.81 -7.47
C VAL A 78 27.59 15.19 -8.04
N LEU A 79 28.80 15.68 -7.80
CA LEU A 79 29.32 16.96 -8.29
C LEU A 79 30.25 16.74 -9.49
N PHE A 80 30.04 17.50 -10.56
CA PHE A 80 30.98 17.62 -11.68
C PHE A 80 32.20 18.45 -11.26
N GLN A 81 33.30 18.30 -12.00
CA GLN A 81 34.55 19.06 -11.72
C GLN A 81 34.39 20.59 -11.84
N ASP A 82 33.42 21.05 -12.64
CA ASP A 82 33.11 22.46 -12.84
C ASP A 82 32.05 23.00 -11.86
N GLY A 83 31.64 22.18 -10.88
CA GLY A 83 30.68 22.55 -9.84
C GLY A 83 29.21 22.30 -10.20
N GLY A 84 28.91 21.78 -11.40
CA GLY A 84 27.58 21.28 -11.72
C GLY A 84 27.20 20.08 -10.85
N GLN A 85 25.91 19.72 -10.80
CA GLN A 85 25.43 18.55 -10.06
C GLN A 85 24.62 17.60 -10.93
N ALA A 86 24.67 16.32 -10.60
CA ALA A 86 23.78 15.29 -11.13
C ALA A 86 23.25 14.41 -9.99
N ARG A 87 21.99 14.00 -10.07
CA ARG A 87 21.38 13.02 -9.16
C ARG A 87 21.09 11.74 -9.92
N PHE A 88 21.60 10.62 -9.42
CA PHE A 88 21.40 9.27 -9.94
C PHE A 88 20.32 8.61 -9.11
N VAL A 89 19.19 8.28 -9.73
CA VAL A 89 18.10 7.54 -9.10
C VAL A 89 17.92 6.23 -9.84
N GLY A 90 17.77 5.10 -9.15
CA GLY A 90 17.65 3.80 -9.81
C GLY A 90 17.58 2.63 -8.84
N SER A 91 17.86 1.44 -9.33
CA SER A 91 18.02 0.25 -8.49
C SER A 91 18.95 -0.77 -9.14
N PHE A 92 19.47 -1.68 -8.30
CA PHE A 92 20.14 -2.90 -8.74
C PHE A 92 19.09 -3.95 -9.08
N ILE A 93 19.16 -4.52 -10.29
CA ILE A 93 18.15 -5.46 -10.80
C ILE A 93 18.54 -6.89 -10.45
N ASP A 94 19.77 -7.30 -10.78
CA ASP A 94 20.38 -8.60 -10.45
C ASP A 94 21.85 -8.66 -10.95
N PHE A 95 22.67 -9.58 -10.39
CA PHE A 95 24.04 -9.91 -10.83
C PHE A 95 24.90 -8.69 -11.24
N GLY A 96 24.97 -7.67 -10.38
CA GLY A 96 25.81 -6.49 -10.59
C GLY A 96 25.40 -5.63 -11.79
N ALA A 97 24.14 -5.71 -12.23
CA ALA A 97 23.54 -4.76 -13.13
C ALA A 97 22.67 -3.76 -12.35
N ALA A 98 22.82 -2.47 -12.68
CA ALA A 98 22.00 -1.39 -12.14
C ALA A 98 21.48 -0.52 -13.27
N HIS A 99 20.35 0.12 -13.05
CA HIS A 99 19.79 1.07 -14.02
C HIS A 99 18.96 2.14 -13.35
N GLY A 100 18.70 3.23 -14.07
CA GLY A 100 17.84 4.28 -13.57
C GLY A 100 17.87 5.55 -14.40
N LEU A 101 17.63 6.68 -13.75
CA LEU A 101 17.57 8.02 -14.31
C LEU A 101 18.66 8.92 -13.70
N ILE A 102 19.24 9.79 -14.54
CA ILE A 102 20.15 10.87 -14.14
C ILE A 102 19.43 12.20 -14.36
N TYR A 103 19.44 13.07 -13.36
CA TYR A 103 18.91 14.44 -13.42
C TYR A 103 20.04 15.45 -13.22
N THR A 104 20.17 16.48 -14.08
CA THR A 104 21.20 17.54 -13.91
C THR A 104 20.64 18.92 -13.60
N ASP A 105 19.32 19.04 -13.50
CA ASP A 105 18.67 20.25 -13.01
C ASP A 105 18.09 19.94 -11.63
N ILE A 106 18.86 20.21 -10.58
CA ILE A 106 18.51 19.93 -9.19
C ILE A 106 17.34 20.78 -8.64
N ASN A 107 16.68 21.57 -9.50
CA ASN A 107 15.29 21.98 -9.25
C ASN A 107 14.28 20.86 -9.57
N THR A 108 14.74 19.62 -9.74
CA THR A 108 13.88 18.45 -9.63
C THR A 108 13.37 18.42 -8.19
N PRO A 109 12.05 18.47 -7.94
CA PRO A 109 11.55 18.39 -6.58
C PRO A 109 12.14 17.15 -5.91
N ALA A 110 12.44 17.24 -4.62
CA ALA A 110 12.73 16.05 -3.80
C ALA A 110 11.71 14.96 -4.18
N LEU A 111 12.14 13.69 -4.22
CA LEU A 111 11.20 12.56 -4.34
C LEU A 111 10.08 12.87 -3.36
N ASP A 112 8.90 13.21 -3.88
CA ASP A 112 7.80 13.60 -3.00
C ASP A 112 7.54 12.35 -2.16
N PRO A 113 7.84 12.35 -0.85
CA PRO A 113 7.69 11.15 -0.06
C PRO A 113 6.22 10.72 -0.02
N ALA A 114 5.29 11.65 -0.32
CA ALA A 114 3.87 11.40 -0.48
C ALA A 114 3.44 11.02 -1.92
N SER A 115 4.38 10.87 -2.87
CA SER A 115 4.06 10.42 -4.22
C SER A 115 3.36 9.07 -4.20
N ILE A 116 2.33 8.92 -5.04
CA ILE A 116 1.63 7.65 -5.26
C ILE A 116 2.56 6.54 -5.79
N ASP A 117 3.69 6.89 -6.39
CA ASP A 117 4.70 5.92 -6.84
C ASP A 117 5.41 5.24 -5.67
N ASN A 118 5.41 5.87 -4.49
CA ASN A 118 5.98 5.34 -3.25
C ASN A 118 4.95 4.57 -2.41
N LEU A 119 3.68 4.59 -2.82
CA LEU A 119 2.60 3.90 -2.12
C LEU A 119 2.76 2.37 -2.22
N ARG A 120 2.76 1.71 -1.07
CA ARG A 120 2.86 0.26 -0.90
C ARG A 120 1.81 -0.21 0.09
N PRO A 121 1.13 -1.34 -0.15
CA PRO A 121 0.32 -1.99 0.85
C PRO A 121 1.21 -2.75 1.83
N VAL A 122 0.86 -2.64 3.11
CA VAL A 122 1.22 -3.64 4.12
C VAL A 122 -0.04 -4.37 4.56
N PHE A 123 0.10 -5.62 4.92
CA PHE A 123 -1.03 -6.51 5.18
C PHE A 123 -1.06 -6.89 6.64
N GLN A 124 -2.15 -6.57 7.32
CA GLN A 124 -2.41 -7.05 8.68
C GLN A 124 -3.35 -8.25 8.63
N PRO A 125 -3.01 -9.38 9.28
CA PRO A 125 -3.87 -10.55 9.27
C PRO A 125 -5.10 -10.35 10.16
N ILE A 126 -6.21 -10.91 9.72
CA ILE A 126 -7.49 -10.98 10.42
C ILE A 126 -7.75 -12.45 10.74
N HIS A 127 -8.00 -12.73 12.01
CA HIS A 127 -8.12 -14.10 12.52
C HIS A 127 -9.55 -14.44 12.90
N HIS A 128 -9.95 -15.69 12.68
CA HIS A 128 -11.17 -16.22 13.29
C HIS A 128 -11.02 -16.21 14.81
N ALA A 129 -12.00 -15.67 15.54
CA ALA A 129 -11.85 -15.47 16.97
C ALA A 129 -11.68 -16.80 17.73
N GLN A 130 -12.44 -17.83 17.34
CA GLN A 130 -12.45 -19.16 17.94
C GLN A 130 -11.30 -20.04 17.46
N THR A 131 -11.08 -20.18 16.14
CA THR A 131 -10.05 -21.12 15.62
C THR A 131 -8.65 -20.52 15.58
N ARG A 132 -8.52 -19.19 15.65
CA ARG A 132 -7.28 -18.43 15.45
C ARG A 132 -6.67 -18.55 14.05
N GLU A 133 -7.35 -19.21 13.11
CA GLU A 133 -6.91 -19.28 11.72
C GLU A 133 -7.02 -17.91 11.05
N ILE A 134 -6.11 -17.62 10.11
CA ILE A 134 -6.19 -16.43 9.29
C ILE A 134 -7.35 -16.60 8.30
N VAL A 135 -8.33 -15.70 8.37
CA VAL A 135 -9.51 -15.69 7.49
C VAL A 135 -9.46 -14.56 6.46
N GLY A 136 -8.56 -13.61 6.64
CA GLY A 136 -8.37 -12.53 5.70
C GLY A 136 -7.28 -11.56 6.14
N PHE A 137 -7.20 -10.46 5.42
CA PHE A 137 -6.20 -9.42 5.63
C PHE A 137 -6.81 -8.05 5.42
N GLU A 138 -6.24 -7.05 6.07
CA GLU A 138 -6.47 -5.65 5.73
C GLU A 138 -5.23 -5.09 5.05
N ALA A 139 -5.41 -4.45 3.89
CA ALA A 139 -4.36 -3.75 3.17
C ALA A 139 -4.30 -2.29 3.63
N LEU A 140 -3.23 -1.96 4.36
CA LEU A 140 -2.99 -0.63 4.91
C LEU A 140 -2.00 0.13 4.02
N ALA A 141 -2.36 1.36 3.64
CA ALA A 141 -1.49 2.23 2.86
C ALA A 141 -0.24 2.62 3.63
N ARG A 142 0.93 2.48 3.02
CA ARG A 142 2.21 2.99 3.52
C ARG A 142 2.98 3.65 2.39
N TRP A 143 3.78 4.66 2.71
CA TRP A 143 4.69 5.30 1.77
C TRP A 143 6.12 4.90 2.08
N LEU A 144 6.82 4.40 1.06
CA LEU A 144 8.24 4.11 1.15
C LEU A 144 9.03 5.42 1.14
N LEU A 145 9.67 5.73 2.27
CA LEU A 145 10.53 6.88 2.42
C LEU A 145 11.92 6.62 1.81
N PRO A 146 12.70 7.67 1.49
CA PRO A 146 14.03 7.53 0.90
C PRO A 146 15.03 6.74 1.76
N ASP A 147 14.83 6.70 3.08
CA ASP A 147 15.65 5.91 4.01
C ASP A 147 15.25 4.42 4.06
N GLY A 148 14.26 4.01 3.26
CA GLY A 148 13.75 2.64 3.19
C GLY A 148 12.66 2.33 4.22
N SER A 149 12.33 3.25 5.11
CA SER A 149 11.25 3.06 6.08
C SER A 149 9.87 3.25 5.45
N LEU A 150 8.84 2.67 6.07
CA LEU A 150 7.45 2.80 5.66
C LEU A 150 6.73 3.77 6.59
N CYS A 151 6.08 4.78 6.00
CA CYS A 151 5.35 5.83 6.69
C CYS A 151 3.83 5.66 6.52
N GLY A 152 3.08 5.77 7.61
CA GLY A 152 1.61 5.69 7.60
C GLY A 152 0.90 6.98 7.16
N PRO A 153 -0.43 6.92 6.89
CA PRO A 153 -1.24 8.09 6.61
C PRO A 153 -1.14 9.18 7.71
N ASP A 154 -1.28 8.80 8.98
CA ASP A 154 -1.23 9.72 10.13
C ASP A 154 0.14 10.38 10.29
N GLU A 155 1.21 9.63 10.00
CA GLU A 155 2.59 10.09 10.08
C GLU A 155 2.92 11.07 8.95
N LEU A 156 2.42 10.83 7.74
CA LEU A 156 2.52 11.77 6.62
C LEU A 156 1.80 13.09 6.93
N GLU A 157 0.56 13.00 7.43
CA GLU A 157 -0.22 14.20 7.79
C GLU A 157 0.49 15.01 8.87
N THR A 158 1.00 14.36 9.91
CA THR A 158 1.76 15.00 10.98
C THR A 158 3.06 15.64 10.47
N SER A 159 3.66 15.05 9.44
CA SER A 159 4.86 15.57 8.77
C SER A 159 4.58 16.74 7.80
N GLY A 160 3.31 17.11 7.62
CA GLY A 160 2.88 18.18 6.71
C GLY A 160 2.93 17.78 5.24
N LEU A 161 3.05 16.49 4.93
CA LEU A 161 3.03 15.95 3.59
C LEU A 161 1.60 15.52 3.24
N SER A 162 1.19 15.79 1.99
CA SER A 162 -0.17 15.49 1.55
C SER A 162 -0.13 14.75 0.21
N PRO A 163 -0.40 13.43 0.20
CA PRO A 163 -0.50 12.69 -1.04
C PRO A 163 -1.77 13.10 -1.81
N ASP A 164 -1.87 12.72 -3.08
CA ASP A 164 -3.13 12.78 -3.80
C ASP A 164 -4.08 11.69 -3.25
N TRP A 165 -4.77 12.02 -2.15
CA TRP A 165 -5.68 11.12 -1.43
C TRP A 165 -6.74 10.50 -2.34
N ALA A 166 -7.12 11.14 -3.45
CA ALA A 166 -8.12 10.61 -4.38
C ALA A 166 -7.61 9.47 -5.27
N LEU A 167 -6.29 9.22 -5.27
CA LEU A 167 -5.64 8.14 -6.02
C LEU A 167 -5.20 6.98 -5.12
N VAL A 168 -5.09 7.20 -3.81
CA VAL A 168 -4.59 6.19 -2.85
C VAL A 168 -5.49 4.95 -2.88
N GLY A 169 -6.79 5.12 -2.68
CA GLY A 169 -7.76 4.04 -2.63
C GLY A 169 -7.78 3.17 -3.89
N PRO A 170 -7.97 3.75 -5.10
CA PRO A 170 -7.94 2.99 -6.35
C PRO A 170 -6.64 2.19 -6.57
N ILE A 171 -5.49 2.79 -6.23
CA ILE A 171 -4.19 2.11 -6.37
C ILE A 171 -4.08 0.96 -5.36
N MET A 172 -4.45 1.23 -4.10
CA MET A 172 -4.47 0.22 -3.04
C MET A 172 -5.39 -0.96 -3.39
N LEU A 173 -6.58 -0.69 -3.95
CA LEU A 173 -7.52 -1.73 -4.37
C LEU A 173 -6.88 -2.70 -5.37
N MET A 174 -6.23 -2.17 -6.41
CA MET A 174 -5.58 -2.99 -7.44
C MET A 174 -4.40 -3.80 -6.88
N GLN A 175 -3.56 -3.18 -6.06
CA GLN A 175 -2.41 -3.85 -5.45
C GLN A 175 -2.86 -4.92 -4.44
N ALA A 176 -3.87 -4.62 -3.62
CA ALA A 176 -4.44 -5.54 -2.64
C ALA A 176 -5.17 -6.72 -3.29
N ALA A 177 -5.87 -6.49 -4.41
CA ALA A 177 -6.50 -7.58 -5.18
C ALA A 177 -5.44 -8.54 -5.74
N ALA A 178 -4.33 -8.01 -6.28
CA ALA A 178 -3.23 -8.83 -6.78
C ALA A 178 -2.57 -9.65 -5.66
N ALA A 179 -2.34 -9.05 -4.49
CA ALA A 179 -1.83 -9.76 -3.31
C ALA A 179 -2.82 -10.81 -2.81
N LEU A 180 -4.12 -10.51 -2.79
CA LEU A 180 -5.16 -11.47 -2.41
C LEU A 180 -5.12 -12.72 -3.28
N SER A 181 -4.95 -12.57 -4.60
CA SER A 181 -4.82 -13.72 -5.50
C SER A 181 -3.70 -14.67 -5.04
N ARG A 182 -2.53 -14.12 -4.69
CA ARG A 182 -1.37 -14.89 -4.22
C ARG A 182 -1.60 -15.49 -2.83
N PHE A 183 -2.21 -14.75 -1.90
CA PHE A 183 -2.51 -15.27 -0.57
C PHE A 183 -3.51 -16.43 -0.63
N ARG A 184 -4.48 -16.38 -1.57
CA ARG A 184 -5.43 -17.46 -1.79
C ARG A 184 -4.81 -18.72 -2.39
N GLU A 185 -3.71 -18.60 -3.14
CA GLU A 185 -2.95 -19.78 -3.60
C GLU A 185 -2.33 -20.57 -2.44
N ILE A 186 -2.04 -19.89 -1.31
CA ILE A 186 -1.43 -20.50 -0.11
C ILE A 186 -2.49 -20.95 0.90
N LEU A 187 -3.44 -20.07 1.25
CA LEU A 187 -4.41 -20.30 2.32
C LEU A 187 -5.79 -20.79 1.85
N GLY A 188 -6.07 -20.72 0.54
CA GLY A 188 -7.40 -20.99 0.01
C GLY A 188 -8.38 -19.86 0.31
N ASP A 189 -9.33 -20.10 1.22
CA ASP A 189 -10.50 -19.24 1.40
C ASP A 189 -10.26 -18.06 2.36
N VAL A 190 -9.53 -17.06 1.85
CA VAL A 190 -9.30 -15.78 2.54
C VAL A 190 -9.88 -14.58 1.78
N PHE A 191 -10.19 -13.52 2.52
CA PHE A 191 -10.62 -12.21 1.99
C PHE A 191 -9.53 -11.13 2.18
N MET A 192 -9.64 -10.03 1.43
CA MET A 192 -8.83 -8.81 1.58
C MET A 192 -9.75 -7.62 1.81
N GLN A 193 -9.46 -6.79 2.80
CA GLN A 193 -10.16 -5.55 3.06
C GLN A 193 -9.29 -4.35 2.65
N VAL A 194 -9.90 -3.34 2.03
CA VAL A 194 -9.24 -2.12 1.55
C VAL A 194 -10.06 -0.90 1.95
N ASN A 195 -9.40 0.06 2.59
CA ASN A 195 -10.00 1.33 2.98
C ASN A 195 -10.24 2.25 1.78
N LEU A 196 -11.46 2.76 1.65
CA LEU A 196 -11.84 3.75 0.64
C LEU A 196 -12.64 4.89 1.26
N SER A 197 -12.32 6.12 0.87
CA SER A 197 -13.09 7.29 1.27
C SER A 197 -14.44 7.37 0.54
N ALA A 198 -15.43 8.05 1.14
CA ALA A 198 -16.71 8.31 0.46
C ALA A 198 -16.55 9.03 -0.89
N ALA A 199 -15.54 9.90 -1.01
CA ALA A 199 -15.27 10.62 -2.25
C ALA A 199 -14.78 9.67 -3.36
N GLU A 200 -13.99 8.65 -3.01
CA GLU A 200 -13.53 7.63 -3.95
C GLU A 200 -14.66 6.67 -4.32
N ILE A 201 -15.44 6.20 -3.35
CA ILE A 201 -16.60 5.32 -3.55
C ILE A 201 -17.60 5.95 -4.53
N ALA A 202 -17.81 7.26 -4.47
CA ALA A 202 -18.73 7.97 -5.35
C ALA A 202 -18.26 8.10 -6.81
N ARG A 203 -17.06 7.61 -7.17
CA ARG A 203 -16.51 7.67 -8.54
C ARG A 203 -16.94 6.44 -9.33
N ALA A 204 -17.65 6.63 -10.44
CA ALA A 204 -18.05 5.53 -11.33
C ALA A 204 -16.87 4.66 -11.80
N LYS A 205 -15.71 5.28 -12.03
CA LYS A 205 -14.47 4.58 -12.43
C LYS A 205 -14.03 3.51 -11.43
N LEU A 206 -14.26 3.73 -10.14
CA LEU A 206 -13.87 2.76 -9.11
C LEU A 206 -14.68 1.47 -9.23
N VAL A 207 -15.97 1.55 -9.61
CA VAL A 207 -16.81 0.37 -9.84
C VAL A 207 -16.27 -0.46 -11.01
N GLU A 208 -15.86 0.20 -12.09
CA GLU A 208 -15.24 -0.45 -13.25
C GLU A 208 -13.89 -1.08 -12.88
N GLU A 209 -13.04 -0.37 -12.14
CA GLU A 209 -11.75 -0.87 -11.64
C GLU A 209 -11.92 -2.09 -10.72
N THR A 210 -12.91 -2.05 -9.84
CA THR A 210 -13.27 -3.16 -8.94
C THR A 210 -13.72 -4.39 -9.73
N ALA A 211 -14.67 -4.21 -10.65
CA ALA A 211 -15.17 -5.30 -11.50
C ALA A 211 -14.03 -5.92 -12.31
N HIS A 212 -13.19 -5.08 -12.91
CA HIS A 212 -12.03 -5.52 -13.69
C HIS A 212 -11.02 -6.29 -12.84
N ALA A 213 -10.69 -5.82 -11.63
CA ALA A 213 -9.76 -6.53 -10.74
C ALA A 213 -10.29 -7.92 -10.36
N ILE A 214 -11.57 -8.01 -9.99
CA ILE A 214 -12.23 -9.26 -9.61
C ILE A 214 -12.26 -10.25 -10.79
N GLU A 215 -12.63 -9.78 -11.98
CA GLU A 215 -12.71 -10.61 -13.19
C GLU A 215 -11.31 -11.06 -13.65
N TRP A 216 -10.37 -10.12 -13.78
CA TRP A 216 -9.01 -10.38 -14.27
C TRP A 216 -8.25 -11.38 -13.40
N LEU A 217 -8.41 -11.29 -12.08
CA LEU A 217 -7.76 -12.16 -11.11
C LEU A 217 -8.62 -13.38 -10.73
N SER A 218 -9.79 -13.55 -11.35
CA SER A 218 -10.73 -14.64 -11.04
C SER A 218 -11.06 -14.77 -9.55
N LEU A 219 -11.19 -13.62 -8.86
CA LEU A 219 -11.49 -13.59 -7.44
C LEU A 219 -12.96 -13.98 -7.20
N PRO A 220 -13.26 -14.85 -6.22
CA PRO A 220 -14.63 -15.08 -5.81
C PRO A 220 -15.34 -13.78 -5.38
N ARG A 221 -16.65 -13.70 -5.66
CA ARG A 221 -17.44 -12.53 -5.23
C ARG A 221 -17.41 -12.40 -3.71
N GLY A 222 -17.27 -11.17 -3.21
CA GLY A 222 -17.28 -10.85 -1.78
C GLY A 222 -15.93 -10.99 -1.06
N VAL A 223 -14.88 -11.51 -1.72
CA VAL A 223 -13.56 -11.70 -1.07
C VAL A 223 -12.66 -10.48 -1.16
N LEU A 224 -12.84 -9.63 -2.18
CA LEU A 224 -12.26 -8.28 -2.19
C LEU A 224 -13.29 -7.35 -1.53
N ARG A 225 -13.01 -6.93 -0.31
CA ARG A 225 -13.91 -6.17 0.56
C ARG A 225 -13.48 -4.72 0.63
N ILE A 226 -14.46 -3.83 0.56
CA ILE A 226 -14.25 -2.39 0.68
C ILE A 226 -14.69 -1.97 2.07
N GLU A 227 -13.79 -1.31 2.77
CA GLU A 227 -14.06 -0.68 4.07
C GLU A 227 -14.45 0.77 3.89
N LEU A 228 -15.43 1.18 4.68
CA LEU A 228 -16.13 2.45 4.62
C LEU A 228 -16.37 2.90 6.04
N THR A 229 -15.84 4.06 6.42
CA THR A 229 -16.11 4.60 7.75
C THR A 229 -17.58 5.00 7.88
N GLU A 230 -18.11 4.86 9.10
CA GLU A 230 -19.49 5.21 9.41
C GLU A 230 -19.84 6.66 9.04
N GLN A 231 -18.96 7.61 9.35
CA GLN A 231 -19.16 9.03 9.04
C GLN A 231 -19.20 9.29 7.53
N ALA A 232 -18.38 8.56 6.77
CA ALA A 232 -18.34 8.65 5.32
C ALA A 232 -19.65 8.15 4.68
N ALA A 233 -20.25 7.08 5.24
CA ALA A 233 -21.58 6.62 4.86
C ALA A 233 -22.65 7.70 5.13
N LEU A 234 -22.71 8.22 6.36
CA LEU A 234 -23.81 9.07 6.83
C LEU A 234 -23.91 10.44 6.13
N ARG A 235 -22.83 10.96 5.54
CA ARG A 235 -22.78 12.34 5.01
C ARG A 235 -23.65 12.57 3.77
N ASP A 236 -23.82 11.56 2.90
CA ASP A 236 -24.63 11.64 1.67
C ASP A 236 -25.25 10.26 1.37
N ALA A 237 -26.30 9.93 2.13
CA ALA A 237 -26.82 8.58 2.24
C ALA A 237 -27.28 7.97 0.93
N ASP A 238 -28.13 8.68 0.19
CA ASP A 238 -28.71 8.16 -1.05
C ASP A 238 -27.62 7.90 -2.10
N ARG A 239 -26.63 8.79 -2.19
CA ARG A 239 -25.51 8.65 -3.12
C ARG A 239 -24.57 7.53 -2.72
N ALA A 240 -24.25 7.41 -1.43
CA ALA A 240 -23.41 6.35 -0.91
C ALA A 240 -24.07 4.97 -1.12
N LEU A 241 -25.37 4.84 -0.81
CA LEU A 241 -26.11 3.59 -1.02
C LEU A 241 -26.11 3.16 -2.49
N GLY A 242 -26.32 4.09 -3.43
CA GLY A 242 -26.23 3.79 -4.86
C GLY A 242 -24.85 3.30 -5.31
N ALA A 243 -23.79 3.94 -4.82
CA ALA A 243 -22.41 3.54 -5.12
C ALA A 243 -22.03 2.19 -4.50
N LEU A 244 -22.44 1.94 -3.25
CA LEU A 244 -22.23 0.68 -2.56
C LEU A 244 -22.97 -0.47 -3.25
N ALA A 245 -24.22 -0.25 -3.66
CA ALA A 245 -24.98 -1.23 -4.44
C ALA A 245 -24.27 -1.55 -5.76
N ALA A 246 -23.69 -0.56 -6.44
CA ALA A 246 -22.92 -0.76 -7.67
C ALA A 246 -21.63 -1.57 -7.43
N LEU A 247 -20.88 -1.28 -6.35
CA LEU A 247 -19.70 -2.06 -5.96
C LEU A 247 -20.04 -3.52 -5.63
N ARG A 248 -21.15 -3.74 -4.91
CA ARG A 248 -21.66 -5.08 -4.63
C ARG A 248 -22.07 -5.82 -5.90
N ALA A 249 -22.72 -5.12 -6.85
CA ALA A 249 -23.05 -5.67 -8.16
C ALA A 249 -21.78 -6.03 -8.96
N ALA A 250 -20.73 -5.22 -8.87
CA ALA A 250 -19.40 -5.52 -9.42
C ALA A 250 -18.70 -6.72 -8.75
N GLY A 251 -19.18 -7.16 -7.58
CA GLY A 251 -18.70 -8.36 -6.91
C GLY A 251 -17.87 -8.10 -5.66
N ALA A 252 -17.70 -6.84 -5.25
CA ALA A 252 -17.05 -6.53 -3.98
C ALA A 252 -17.90 -6.95 -2.79
N GLY A 253 -17.23 -7.29 -1.70
CA GLY A 253 -17.85 -7.30 -0.37
C GLY A 253 -17.77 -5.92 0.26
N LEU A 254 -18.61 -5.65 1.24
CA LEU A 254 -18.70 -4.34 1.89
C LEU A 254 -18.61 -4.51 3.41
N VAL A 255 -17.75 -3.71 4.04
CA VAL A 255 -17.56 -3.72 5.49
C VAL A 255 -17.68 -2.30 6.02
N LEU A 256 -18.46 -2.14 7.08
CA LEU A 256 -18.56 -0.88 7.80
C LEU A 256 -17.46 -0.78 8.85
N ASP A 257 -16.66 0.26 8.78
CA ASP A 257 -15.57 0.53 9.70
C ASP A 257 -15.96 1.56 10.79
N ASP A 258 -15.21 1.58 11.89
CA ASP A 258 -15.41 2.43 13.08
C ASP A 258 -16.80 2.30 13.75
N PHE A 259 -17.42 1.12 13.69
CA PHE A 259 -18.76 0.94 14.26
C PHE A 259 -18.73 1.09 15.79
N GLY A 260 -19.52 2.04 16.30
CA GLY A 260 -19.61 2.35 17.74
C GLY A 260 -18.71 3.49 18.21
N ALA A 261 -17.99 4.20 17.32
CA ALA A 261 -17.11 5.32 17.67
C ALA A 261 -17.86 6.59 18.18
N GLY A 262 -19.19 6.62 18.09
CA GLY A 262 -20.04 7.69 18.66
C GLY A 262 -20.99 8.40 17.70
N HIS A 263 -21.00 8.00 16.43
CA HIS A 263 -21.90 8.55 15.40
C HIS A 263 -23.05 7.60 14.99
N SER A 264 -23.09 6.39 15.57
CA SER A 264 -23.86 5.26 15.06
C SER A 264 -25.37 5.52 15.00
N SER A 265 -25.86 5.71 13.77
CA SER A 265 -27.28 5.59 13.49
C SER A 265 -27.57 4.13 13.13
N LEU A 266 -28.10 3.36 14.10
CA LEU A 266 -28.59 1.99 13.84
C LEU A 266 -29.58 1.92 12.67
N VAL A 267 -30.22 3.04 12.33
CA VAL A 267 -31.09 3.18 11.16
C VAL A 267 -30.34 2.85 9.87
N TRP A 268 -29.08 3.27 9.76
CA TRP A 268 -28.28 3.04 8.55
C TRP A 268 -27.84 1.60 8.37
N LEU A 269 -27.69 0.87 9.47
CA LEU A 269 -27.37 -0.55 9.45
C LEU A 269 -28.51 -1.39 8.83
N ILE A 270 -29.73 -0.83 8.77
CA ILE A 270 -30.90 -1.48 8.17
C ILE A 270 -30.81 -1.47 6.64
N ASP A 271 -30.38 -0.35 6.05
CA ASP A 271 -30.47 -0.12 4.61
C ASP A 271 -29.15 -0.42 3.87
N ILE A 272 -28.03 -0.42 4.58
CA ILE A 272 -26.72 -0.60 3.95
C ILE A 272 -26.51 -2.06 3.51
N PRO A 273 -26.05 -2.30 2.27
CA PRO A 273 -25.82 -3.65 1.77
C PRO A 273 -24.47 -4.23 2.25
N ALA A 274 -24.11 -4.05 3.52
CA ALA A 274 -22.87 -4.55 4.10
C ALA A 274 -22.90 -6.08 4.30
N ASP A 275 -21.71 -6.68 4.32
CA ASP A 275 -21.49 -8.08 4.69
C ASP A 275 -20.92 -8.20 6.12
N GLY A 276 -20.36 -7.12 6.67
CA GLY A 276 -19.84 -7.09 8.03
C GLY A 276 -19.62 -5.69 8.60
N VAL A 277 -19.29 -5.66 9.89
CA VAL A 277 -18.92 -4.46 10.65
C VAL A 277 -17.60 -4.68 11.39
N LYS A 278 -16.79 -3.63 11.52
CA LYS A 278 -15.59 -3.59 12.37
C LYS A 278 -15.89 -2.74 13.61
N LEU A 279 -15.61 -3.29 14.79
CA LEU A 279 -15.77 -2.57 16.06
C LEU A 279 -14.56 -1.68 16.31
N ASP A 280 -14.83 -0.40 16.59
CA ASP A 280 -13.80 0.59 16.89
C ASP A 280 -12.86 0.10 18.02
N PRO A 281 -11.52 0.29 17.91
CA PRO A 281 -10.55 -0.15 18.89
C PRO A 281 -10.80 0.36 20.32
N LYS A 282 -11.36 1.57 20.50
CA LYS A 282 -11.70 2.10 21.83
C LYS A 282 -12.83 1.28 22.44
N LEU A 283 -13.82 0.85 21.66
CA LEU A 283 -14.87 -0.04 22.16
C LEU A 283 -14.25 -1.37 22.58
N THR A 284 -13.44 -1.99 21.72
CA THR A 284 -12.73 -3.25 22.02
C THR A 284 -11.90 -3.14 23.30
N SER A 285 -11.21 -2.02 23.52
CA SER A 285 -10.42 -1.80 24.73
C SER A 285 -11.24 -1.89 26.03
N MET A 286 -12.56 -1.68 25.96
CA MET A 286 -13.46 -1.71 27.11
C MET A 286 -14.06 -3.10 27.37
N ILE A 287 -13.81 -4.12 26.53
CA ILE A 287 -14.42 -5.46 26.64
C ILE A 287 -14.18 -6.10 28.01
N SER A 288 -13.01 -5.89 28.62
CA SER A 288 -12.66 -6.47 29.93
C SER A 288 -13.48 -5.88 31.09
N ARG A 289 -14.22 -4.78 30.86
CA ARG A 289 -15.13 -4.21 31.85
C ARG A 289 -16.47 -4.96 31.80
N PRO A 290 -17.10 -5.31 32.94
CA PRO A 290 -18.39 -6.04 32.93
C PRO A 290 -19.51 -5.36 32.13
N ARG A 291 -19.52 -4.01 32.07
CA ARG A 291 -20.47 -3.26 31.23
C ARG A 291 -20.06 -3.26 29.75
N GLY A 292 -18.75 -3.16 29.46
CA GLY A 292 -18.23 -3.21 28.08
C GLY A 292 -18.52 -4.55 27.43
N PHE A 293 -18.26 -5.66 28.12
CA PHE A 293 -18.63 -7.01 27.68
C PHE A 293 -20.10 -7.12 27.28
N LYS A 294 -21.02 -6.63 28.13
CA LYS A 294 -22.46 -6.68 27.84
C LYS A 294 -22.85 -5.87 26.60
N VAL A 295 -22.24 -4.70 26.41
CA VAL A 295 -22.50 -3.84 25.25
C VAL A 295 -22.00 -4.50 23.97
N ILE A 296 -20.74 -4.95 23.95
CA ILE A 296 -20.16 -5.58 22.78
C ILE A 296 -20.90 -6.87 22.42
N ARG A 297 -21.22 -7.72 23.40
CA ARG A 297 -22.03 -8.92 23.15
C ARG A 297 -23.41 -8.59 22.55
N ALA A 298 -24.07 -7.54 23.04
CA ALA A 298 -25.35 -7.11 22.46
C ALA A 298 -25.19 -6.58 21.02
N MET A 299 -24.09 -5.88 20.73
CA MET A 299 -23.78 -5.41 19.38
C MET A 299 -23.46 -6.57 18.42
N VAL A 300 -22.70 -7.56 18.88
CA VAL A 300 -22.41 -8.79 18.12
C VAL A 300 -23.71 -9.51 17.79
N HIS A 301 -24.57 -9.73 18.79
CA HIS A 301 -25.88 -10.36 18.58
C HIS A 301 -26.77 -9.58 17.60
N LEU A 302 -26.79 -8.24 17.69
CA LEU A 302 -27.54 -7.42 16.74
C LEU A 302 -27.00 -7.55 15.31
N ALA A 303 -25.68 -7.51 15.13
CA ALA A 303 -25.06 -7.68 13.81
C ALA A 303 -25.40 -9.05 13.22
N HIS A 304 -25.38 -10.12 14.03
CA HIS A 304 -25.76 -11.47 13.61
C HIS A 304 -27.23 -11.58 13.19
N GLU A 305 -28.16 -10.94 13.91
CA GLU A 305 -29.58 -10.86 13.50
C GLU A 305 -29.75 -10.18 12.13
N LEU A 306 -28.85 -9.27 11.78
CA LEU A 306 -28.79 -8.60 10.48
C LEU A 306 -27.95 -9.37 9.44
N LYS A 307 -27.44 -10.56 9.80
CA LYS A 307 -26.57 -11.41 8.97
C LYS A 307 -25.25 -10.76 8.58
N LEU A 308 -24.71 -9.93 9.47
CA LEU A 308 -23.42 -9.27 9.33
C LEU A 308 -22.38 -9.99 10.18
N THR A 309 -21.17 -10.19 9.64
CA THR A 309 -20.03 -10.64 10.45
C THR A 309 -19.45 -9.49 11.26
N VAL A 310 -18.86 -9.78 12.42
CA VAL A 310 -18.23 -8.77 13.28
C VAL A 310 -16.73 -9.02 13.41
N THR A 311 -15.94 -8.02 13.06
CA THR A 311 -14.50 -7.98 13.34
C THR A 311 -14.24 -7.04 14.52
N ALA A 312 -13.56 -7.49 15.56
CA ALA A 312 -13.09 -6.60 16.62
C ALA A 312 -11.64 -6.17 16.38
N GLU A 313 -11.42 -4.87 16.31
CA GLU A 313 -10.09 -4.30 16.10
C GLU A 313 -9.39 -3.92 17.40
N GLY A 314 -8.07 -3.74 17.33
CA GLY A 314 -7.28 -3.30 18.49
C GLY A 314 -7.17 -4.37 19.58
N VAL A 315 -7.18 -5.65 19.21
CA VAL A 315 -6.99 -6.75 20.18
C VAL A 315 -5.51 -6.88 20.53
N GLU A 316 -5.16 -6.51 21.77
CA GLU A 316 -3.78 -6.43 22.25
C GLU A 316 -3.48 -7.47 23.35
N THR A 317 -4.50 -8.03 24.00
CA THR A 317 -4.34 -8.94 25.14
C THR A 317 -5.19 -10.22 25.03
N GLU A 318 -4.68 -11.32 25.57
CA GLU A 318 -5.41 -12.60 25.60
C GLU A 318 -6.73 -12.51 26.39
N ASP A 319 -6.81 -11.58 27.36
CA ASP A 319 -8.04 -11.31 28.10
C ASP A 319 -9.11 -10.67 27.22
N GLN A 320 -8.74 -9.70 26.38
CA GLN A 320 -9.65 -9.14 25.38
C GLN A 320 -10.09 -10.22 24.39
N ALA A 321 -9.16 -11.00 23.85
CA ALA A 321 -9.45 -12.06 22.89
C ALA A 321 -10.39 -13.13 23.48
N ARG A 322 -10.19 -13.51 24.76
CA ARG A 322 -11.08 -14.44 25.46
C ARG A 322 -12.49 -13.86 25.61
N ALA A 323 -12.60 -12.61 26.05
CA ALA A 323 -13.89 -11.97 26.21
C ALA A 323 -14.62 -11.78 24.86
N LEU A 324 -13.90 -11.51 23.76
CA LEU A 324 -14.48 -11.45 22.42
C LEU A 324 -14.98 -12.81 21.93
N ARG A 325 -14.24 -13.90 22.20
CA ARG A 325 -14.73 -15.27 21.94
C ARG A 325 -16.00 -15.60 22.73
N GLU A 326 -16.05 -15.22 24.00
CA GLU A 326 -17.22 -15.39 24.86
C GLU A 326 -18.41 -14.53 24.42
N ALA A 327 -18.15 -13.40 23.78
CA ALA A 327 -19.15 -12.55 23.15
C ALA A 327 -19.58 -13.05 21.76
N GLU A 328 -19.06 -14.19 21.31
CA GLU A 328 -19.34 -14.81 20.01
C GLU A 328 -18.93 -13.93 18.81
N CYS A 329 -17.95 -13.05 18.98
CA CYS A 329 -17.38 -12.28 17.88
C CYS A 329 -16.78 -13.22 16.83
N ASP A 330 -16.97 -12.91 15.53
CA ASP A 330 -16.52 -13.77 14.43
C ASP A 330 -15.01 -13.66 14.20
N TYR A 331 -14.52 -12.41 14.07
CA TYR A 331 -13.15 -12.12 13.67
C TYR A 331 -12.47 -11.15 14.64
N ILE A 332 -11.14 -11.25 14.73
CA ILE A 332 -10.31 -10.39 15.57
C ILE A 332 -9.06 -9.95 14.83
N GLN A 333 -8.68 -8.69 15.05
CA GLN A 333 -7.51 -8.06 14.46
C GLN A 333 -6.81 -7.19 15.51
N GLY A 334 -5.48 -7.28 15.57
CA GLY A 334 -4.69 -6.49 16.50
C GLY A 334 -3.30 -7.06 16.75
N TRP A 335 -2.48 -6.32 17.49
CA TRP A 335 -1.08 -6.66 17.73
C TRP A 335 -0.85 -7.99 18.45
N LEU A 336 -1.86 -8.51 19.17
CA LEU A 336 -1.79 -9.86 19.75
C LEU A 336 -1.63 -10.95 18.67
N TYR A 337 -2.19 -10.72 17.49
CA TYR A 337 -2.26 -11.70 16.39
C TYR A 337 -1.30 -11.39 15.24
N GLY A 338 -0.85 -10.15 15.14
CA GLY A 338 0.17 -9.75 14.19
C GLY A 338 0.13 -8.26 13.88
N THR A 339 1.30 -7.71 13.56
CA THR A 339 1.42 -6.39 12.97
C THR A 339 1.26 -6.46 11.46
N ALA A 340 1.00 -5.32 10.83
CA ALA A 340 1.02 -5.24 9.37
C ALA A 340 2.44 -5.47 8.84
N LYS A 341 2.56 -6.23 7.75
CA LYS A 341 3.85 -6.59 7.14
C LYS A 341 3.85 -6.37 5.64
N SER A 342 5.03 -6.26 5.03
CA SER A 342 5.14 -6.26 3.57
C SER A 342 4.60 -7.57 2.99
N GLU A 343 4.28 -7.54 1.69
CA GLU A 343 3.81 -8.74 1.00
C GLU A 343 4.77 -9.93 1.12
N ALA A 344 6.07 -9.68 0.91
CA ALA A 344 7.09 -10.73 0.94
C ALA A 344 7.20 -11.38 2.33
N GLU A 345 7.18 -10.55 3.38
CA GLU A 345 7.18 -11.04 4.77
C GLU A 345 5.90 -11.82 5.10
N MET A 346 4.74 -11.37 4.58
CA MET A 346 3.49 -12.07 4.77
C MET A 346 3.51 -13.44 4.09
N ILE A 347 3.91 -13.52 2.82
CA ILE A 347 4.03 -14.80 2.09
C ILE A 347 4.95 -15.76 2.84
N ALA A 348 6.13 -15.31 3.25
CA ALA A 348 7.07 -16.14 4.01
C ALA A 348 6.48 -16.65 5.33
N GLN A 349 5.69 -15.81 6.03
CA GLN A 349 4.96 -16.24 7.24
C GLN A 349 3.88 -17.28 6.93
N LEU A 350 3.12 -17.10 5.85
CA LEU A 350 2.04 -18.02 5.47
C LEU A 350 2.59 -19.38 5.05
N GLU A 351 3.64 -19.41 4.23
CA GLU A 351 4.29 -20.65 3.80
C GLU A 351 4.87 -21.44 4.99
N ALA A 352 5.48 -20.73 5.96
CA ALA A 352 6.00 -21.36 7.17
C ALA A 352 4.92 -21.93 8.10
N ALA A 353 3.67 -21.46 7.98
CA ALA A 353 2.54 -21.94 8.77
C ALA A 353 1.82 -23.15 8.14
N VAL A 354 1.96 -23.34 6.83
CA VAL A 354 1.33 -24.44 6.06
C VAL A 354 2.27 -25.62 5.84
N GLY A 355 3.60 -25.40 5.88
CA GLY A 355 4.64 -26.43 5.75
C GLY A 355 4.94 -27.18 7.04
#